data_AF-A0A496AUS2-F1
#
_entry.id   AF-A0A496AUS2-F1
#
_cell.length_a   1.000
_cell.length_b   1.000
_cell.length_c   1.000
_cell.angle_alpha   90.00
_cell.angle_beta   90.00
_cell.angle_gamma   90.00
#
_symmetry.space_group_name_H-M   'P 1'
#
loop_
_entity.id
_entity.type
_entity.pdbx_description
1 polymer ?
#
loop_
_entity_poly.entity_id
_entity_poly.type
_entity_poly.pdbx_seq_one_letter_code
_entity_poly.pdbx_strand_id
1 'polypeptide(L)'
;MPNVYNVSEITTILSGTIQKEDALQNVRVQGEVSVDNDTRVFWLTDGTNKIRCFIPGGKAQFGALLTASNTVTAIGDIGVFSSFSEYQISVNNVQPPSINRTFTVSEITQQLSGIIENTPELTDIHVRGKISELTRQPAAHLWFLKETGLQQIHCVFFGVDGMAAGNGDQVRVDGNIQIWGAQSRYQINIAEVRLDGCKCCGCGSCKKIPAAPQCSALPDPEYELCSVCYVNSPDYEGRVEEAVETYFSNLKVKGFSPETQHEIQIGSDNRKPDVVLIDEYGSFAAIAECKGAGFIGDGIDQLKSYLSATDTRFGVFANRADPKHWEFYENRRRNRFDKINRSEFEAGVVEGITSRERLGDEIANLTHQIEALENHKTGLYEEIYNKLDKLFENKMQRLEKPLSDLKTELQKHGIVNWFKNLFSKEYK
;
A
#
# COMPACT_ATOMS: atom_id res chain seq x y z
N MET A 1 -5.40 26.76 -25.54
CA MET A 1 -6.00 25.40 -25.63
C MET A 1 -6.97 25.30 -24.47
N PRO A 2 -8.16 24.71 -24.64
CA PRO A 2 -9.05 24.53 -23.49
C PRO A 2 -8.40 23.57 -22.49
N ASN A 3 -8.60 23.82 -21.20
CA ASN A 3 -7.99 23.03 -20.14
C ASN A 3 -8.59 21.62 -20.16
N VAL A 4 -7.72 20.61 -20.07
CA VAL A 4 -8.14 19.21 -19.95
C VAL A 4 -7.87 18.76 -18.53
N TYR A 5 -8.93 18.38 -17.83
CA TYR A 5 -8.90 17.97 -16.42
C TYR A 5 -8.96 16.45 -16.30
N ASN A 6 -8.31 15.88 -15.30
CA ASN A 6 -8.63 14.53 -14.83
C ASN A 6 -9.86 14.54 -13.92
N VAL A 7 -10.43 13.36 -13.64
CA VAL A 7 -11.59 13.21 -12.74
C VAL A 7 -11.32 13.83 -11.38
N SER A 8 -10.11 13.67 -10.82
CA SER A 8 -9.80 14.26 -9.53
C SER A 8 -9.75 15.78 -9.56
N GLU A 9 -9.13 16.34 -10.59
CA GLU A 9 -8.98 17.79 -10.74
C GLU A 9 -10.34 18.47 -10.89
N ILE A 10 -11.21 17.95 -11.75
CA ILE A 10 -12.54 18.54 -11.95
C ILE A 10 -13.40 18.42 -10.69
N THR A 11 -13.26 17.31 -9.95
CA THR A 11 -13.97 17.12 -8.68
C THR A 11 -13.45 18.05 -7.59
N THR A 12 -12.14 18.33 -7.56
CA THR A 12 -11.54 19.34 -6.67
C THR A 12 -12.02 20.74 -7.01
N ILE A 13 -12.10 21.12 -8.29
CA ILE A 13 -12.64 22.42 -8.71
C ILE A 13 -14.10 22.55 -8.30
N LEU A 14 -14.93 21.53 -8.55
CA LEU A 14 -16.34 21.52 -8.16
C LEU A 14 -16.50 21.65 -6.64
N SER A 15 -15.76 20.85 -5.87
CA SER A 15 -15.80 20.92 -4.40
C SER A 15 -15.36 22.28 -3.89
N GLY A 16 -14.27 22.84 -4.44
CA GLY A 16 -13.77 24.15 -4.05
C GLY A 16 -14.72 25.28 -4.41
N THR A 17 -15.45 25.17 -5.53
CA THR A 17 -16.46 26.14 -5.95
C THR A 17 -17.64 26.13 -4.99
N ILE A 18 -18.18 24.95 -4.69
CA ILE A 18 -19.31 24.78 -3.76
C ILE A 18 -18.94 25.23 -2.33
N GLN A 19 -17.74 24.91 -1.86
CA GLN A 19 -17.29 25.27 -0.51
C GLN A 19 -17.05 26.77 -0.32
N LYS A 20 -16.72 27.50 -1.39
CA LYS A 20 -16.52 28.96 -1.33
C LYS A 20 -17.81 29.76 -1.37
N GLU A 21 -18.93 29.12 -1.72
CA GLU A 21 -20.21 29.80 -1.80
C GLU A 21 -20.83 29.95 -0.40
N ASP A 22 -20.82 31.18 0.12
CA ASP A 22 -21.39 31.51 1.43
C ASP A 22 -22.87 31.12 1.51
N ALA A 23 -23.61 31.23 0.40
CA ALA A 23 -25.03 30.88 0.36
C ALA A 23 -25.31 29.36 0.50
N LEU A 24 -24.26 28.53 0.46
CA LEU A 24 -24.33 27.07 0.67
C LEU A 24 -23.79 26.63 2.04
N GLN A 25 -23.36 27.58 2.89
CA GLN A 25 -22.91 27.31 4.25
C GLN A 25 -24.05 27.50 5.25
N ASN A 26 -24.14 26.62 6.24
CA ASN A 26 -25.14 26.63 7.31
C ASN A 26 -26.59 26.77 6.78
N VAL A 27 -26.88 26.09 5.67
CA VAL A 27 -28.19 26.09 5.03
C VAL A 27 -29.18 25.28 5.85
N ARG A 28 -30.47 25.62 5.70
CA ARG A 28 -31.58 24.88 6.31
C ARG A 28 -32.39 24.26 5.20
N VAL A 29 -32.34 22.94 5.06
CA VAL A 29 -33.01 22.19 3.99
C VAL A 29 -34.13 21.36 4.58
N GLN A 30 -35.35 21.56 4.11
CA GLN A 30 -36.53 20.84 4.55
C GLN A 30 -36.92 19.78 3.53
N GLY A 31 -37.21 18.57 4.00
CA GLY A 31 -37.68 17.47 3.17
C GLY A 31 -38.20 16.29 3.98
N GLU A 32 -38.78 15.32 3.29
CA GLU A 32 -39.16 14.03 3.84
C GLU A 32 -37.93 13.11 3.96
N VAL A 33 -37.80 12.44 5.11
CA VAL A 33 -36.70 11.51 5.38
C VAL A 33 -36.92 10.20 4.64
N SER A 34 -35.97 9.84 3.80
CA SER A 34 -35.78 8.48 3.31
C SER A 34 -34.53 7.90 3.96
N VAL A 35 -34.71 6.86 4.78
CA VAL A 35 -33.62 6.24 5.54
C VAL A 35 -32.98 5.10 4.75
N ASP A 36 -31.65 5.09 4.76
CA ASP A 36 -30.81 3.98 4.29
C ASP A 36 -30.28 3.17 5.49
N ASN A 37 -29.75 1.98 5.24
CA ASN A 37 -29.14 1.08 6.22
C ASN A 37 -27.85 1.66 6.84
N ASP A 38 -27.27 2.70 6.24
CA ASP A 38 -26.10 3.39 6.76
C ASP A 38 -26.43 4.14 8.06
N THR A 39 -25.64 3.93 9.12
CA THR A 39 -25.88 4.56 10.44
C THR A 39 -25.62 6.06 10.49
N ARG A 40 -24.98 6.63 9.47
CA ARG A 40 -24.57 8.04 9.37
C ARG A 40 -25.22 8.78 8.21
N VAL A 41 -25.87 8.08 7.29
CA VAL A 41 -26.46 8.68 6.09
C VAL A 41 -27.97 8.51 6.08
N PHE A 42 -28.66 9.56 5.67
CA PHE A 42 -30.06 9.54 5.28
C PHE A 42 -30.25 10.44 4.05
N TRP A 43 -31.44 10.42 3.48
CA TRP A 43 -31.81 11.22 2.33
C TRP A 43 -32.97 12.14 2.71
N LEU A 44 -32.94 13.37 2.21
CA LEU A 44 -34.12 14.23 2.18
C LEU A 44 -34.67 14.27 0.76
N THR A 45 -35.99 14.21 0.62
CA THR A 45 -36.69 14.35 -0.66
C THR A 45 -37.86 15.31 -0.56
N ASP A 46 -38.19 15.99 -1.65
CA ASP A 46 -39.44 16.75 -1.80
C ASP A 46 -40.42 16.10 -2.79
N GLY A 47 -40.17 14.84 -3.15
CA GLY A 47 -40.92 14.08 -4.14
C GLY A 47 -40.37 14.18 -5.57
N THR A 48 -39.54 15.19 -5.86
CA THR A 48 -38.92 15.37 -7.18
C THR A 48 -37.41 15.21 -7.14
N ASN A 49 -36.77 15.86 -6.17
CA ASN A 49 -35.34 15.82 -5.97
C ASN A 49 -35.02 15.20 -4.62
N LYS A 50 -33.84 14.59 -4.52
CA LYS A 50 -33.30 14.12 -3.25
C LYS A 50 -31.92 14.69 -3.01
N ILE A 51 -31.55 14.81 -1.74
CA ILE A 51 -30.21 15.22 -1.31
C ILE A 51 -29.67 14.26 -0.25
N ARG A 52 -28.41 13.85 -0.41
CA ARG A 52 -27.70 13.02 0.57
C ARG A 52 -27.38 13.83 1.81
N CYS A 53 -27.66 13.27 2.99
CA CYS A 53 -27.40 13.93 4.27
C CYS A 53 -26.44 13.07 5.10
N PHE A 54 -25.24 13.57 5.37
CA PHE A 54 -24.22 12.90 6.15
C PHE A 54 -24.12 13.49 7.56
N ILE A 55 -24.20 12.65 8.58
CA ILE A 55 -24.06 13.06 9.99
C ILE A 55 -22.76 12.46 10.55
N PRO A 56 -21.73 13.27 10.84
CA PRO A 56 -20.46 12.78 11.38
C PRO A 56 -20.61 11.96 12.67
N GLY A 57 -21.51 12.38 13.57
CA GLY A 57 -21.81 11.71 14.84
C GLY A 57 -22.81 10.55 14.76
N GLY A 58 -23.32 10.20 13.56
CA GLY A 58 -24.35 9.19 13.37
C GLY A 58 -25.79 9.67 13.62
N LYS A 59 -26.76 8.94 13.03
CA LYS A 59 -28.20 9.26 13.07
C LYS A 59 -28.84 9.10 14.45
N ALA A 60 -28.29 8.21 15.28
CA ALA A 60 -28.90 7.83 16.57
C ALA A 60 -29.16 9.03 17.50
N GLN A 61 -28.33 10.07 17.43
CA GLN A 61 -28.47 11.28 18.24
C GLN A 61 -29.75 12.10 17.94
N PHE A 62 -30.35 11.92 16.76
CA PHE A 62 -31.58 12.60 16.36
C PHE A 62 -32.85 11.73 16.52
N GLY A 63 -32.67 10.48 16.97
CA GLY A 63 -33.75 9.58 17.39
C GLY A 63 -34.93 9.53 16.42
N ALA A 64 -36.13 9.78 16.96
CA ALA A 64 -37.39 9.68 16.22
C ALA A 64 -37.52 10.66 15.05
N LEU A 65 -36.75 11.76 15.00
CA LEU A 65 -36.82 12.71 13.89
C LEU A 65 -36.42 12.08 12.57
N LEU A 66 -35.42 11.20 12.57
CA LEU A 66 -34.89 10.54 11.36
C LEU A 66 -35.58 9.19 11.08
N THR A 67 -36.89 9.13 11.29
CA THR A 67 -37.72 7.98 10.89
C THR A 67 -38.19 8.16 9.45
N ALA A 68 -38.34 7.08 8.70
CA ALA A 68 -38.86 7.11 7.34
C ALA A 68 -40.16 7.91 7.27
N SER A 69 -40.29 8.74 6.24
CA SER A 69 -41.44 9.60 5.95
C SER A 69 -41.70 10.75 6.91
N ASN A 70 -40.84 10.98 7.91
CA ASN A 70 -40.92 12.22 8.68
C ASN A 70 -40.41 13.40 7.85
N THR A 71 -41.12 14.52 7.87
CA THR A 71 -40.58 15.78 7.38
C THR A 71 -39.69 16.40 8.44
N VAL A 72 -38.48 16.81 8.06
CA VAL A 72 -37.51 17.46 8.96
C VAL A 72 -36.79 18.60 8.26
N THR A 73 -36.15 19.47 9.05
CA THR A 73 -35.20 20.48 8.58
C THR A 73 -33.79 20.04 8.96
N ALA A 74 -32.96 19.69 7.97
CA ALA A 74 -31.53 19.47 8.16
C ALA A 74 -30.77 20.79 8.05
N ILE A 75 -29.82 20.99 8.96
CA ILE A 75 -28.96 22.17 9.02
C ILE A 75 -27.52 21.72 8.83
N GLY A 76 -26.76 22.44 8.00
CA GLY A 76 -25.38 22.08 7.71
C GLY A 76 -24.83 22.74 6.46
N ASP A 77 -23.67 22.27 6.04
CA ASP A 77 -22.94 22.82 4.90
C ASP A 77 -23.09 21.90 3.70
N ILE A 78 -23.35 22.48 2.52
CA ILE A 78 -23.41 21.70 1.28
C ILE A 78 -22.00 21.48 0.75
N GLY A 79 -21.74 20.25 0.31
CA GLY A 79 -20.48 19.85 -0.28
C GLY A 79 -20.63 18.71 -1.28
N VAL A 80 -19.49 18.17 -1.70
CA VAL A 80 -19.40 17.11 -2.70
C VAL A 80 -18.93 15.82 -2.04
N PHE A 81 -19.55 14.71 -2.43
CA PHE A 81 -19.11 13.35 -2.14
C PHE A 81 -18.57 12.70 -3.42
N SER A 82 -17.27 12.84 -3.62
CA SER A 82 -16.55 12.45 -4.84
C SER A 82 -16.59 10.96 -5.15
N SER A 83 -16.81 10.10 -4.15
CA SER A 83 -16.79 8.65 -4.35
C SER A 83 -18.00 8.11 -5.11
N PHE A 84 -19.10 8.88 -5.21
CA PHE A 84 -20.32 8.46 -5.91
C PHE A 84 -20.91 9.55 -6.82
N SER A 85 -20.14 10.60 -7.06
CA SER A 85 -20.59 11.77 -7.83
C SER A 85 -21.83 12.44 -7.23
N GLU A 86 -21.92 12.49 -5.90
CA GLU A 86 -23.08 13.02 -5.19
C GLU A 86 -22.77 14.39 -4.59
N TYR A 87 -23.76 15.27 -4.51
CA TYR A 87 -23.70 16.39 -3.56
C TYR A 87 -24.40 15.98 -2.27
N GLN A 88 -23.94 16.54 -1.16
CA GLN A 88 -24.43 16.20 0.17
C GLN A 88 -24.53 17.43 1.06
N ILE A 89 -25.35 17.33 2.10
CA ILE A 89 -25.28 18.19 3.28
C ILE A 89 -24.51 17.47 4.39
N SER A 90 -23.47 18.13 4.91
CA SER A 90 -22.78 17.73 6.15
C SER A 90 -23.58 18.27 7.32
N VAL A 91 -24.46 17.44 7.87
CA VAL A 91 -25.49 17.82 8.84
C VAL A 91 -24.87 18.03 10.21
N ASN A 92 -25.06 19.23 10.78
CA ASN A 92 -24.70 19.56 12.15
C ASN A 92 -25.92 19.49 13.10
N ASN A 93 -27.14 19.66 12.59
CA ASN A 93 -28.37 19.62 13.37
C ASN A 93 -29.57 19.17 12.52
N VAL A 94 -30.54 18.52 13.16
CA VAL A 94 -31.82 18.16 12.56
C VAL A 94 -32.93 18.64 13.49
N GLN A 95 -33.92 19.32 12.92
CA GLN A 95 -35.03 19.89 13.66
C GLN A 95 -36.37 19.50 13.02
N PRO A 96 -37.49 19.60 13.75
CA PRO A 96 -38.81 19.55 13.14
C PRO A 96 -38.97 20.58 12.00
N PRO A 97 -39.96 20.41 11.11
CA PRO A 97 -40.26 21.40 10.07
C PRO A 97 -40.45 22.78 10.69
N SER A 98 -39.82 23.80 10.09
CA SER A 98 -39.86 25.17 10.61
C SER A 98 -40.41 26.13 9.56
N ILE A 99 -41.14 27.15 10.01
CA ILE A 99 -41.78 28.16 9.14
C ILE A 99 -40.78 29.29 8.79
N ASN A 100 -39.56 29.24 9.34
CA ASN A 100 -38.49 30.17 9.00
C ASN A 100 -37.99 29.92 7.57
N ARG A 101 -37.12 30.80 7.06
CA ARG A 101 -36.49 30.66 5.74
C ARG A 101 -35.72 29.33 5.64
N THR A 102 -36.38 28.31 5.11
CA THR A 102 -35.85 26.99 4.76
C THR A 102 -35.90 26.85 3.24
N PHE A 103 -34.96 26.09 2.71
CA PHE A 103 -34.98 25.68 1.31
C PHE A 103 -35.62 24.29 1.21
N THR A 104 -36.41 24.06 0.17
CA THR A 104 -36.75 22.73 -0.30
C THR A 104 -35.54 22.08 -0.96
N VAL A 105 -35.59 20.77 -1.16
CA VAL A 105 -34.53 20.03 -1.87
C VAL A 105 -34.38 20.55 -3.30
N SER A 106 -35.48 20.87 -3.98
CA SER A 106 -35.49 21.45 -5.32
C SER A 106 -34.87 22.84 -5.39
N GLU A 107 -35.14 23.71 -4.41
CA GLU A 107 -34.53 25.06 -4.39
C GLU A 107 -33.02 24.99 -4.21
N ILE A 108 -32.53 24.11 -3.31
CA ILE A 108 -31.09 23.85 -3.18
C ILE A 108 -30.50 23.29 -4.46
N THR A 109 -31.19 22.32 -5.06
CA THR A 109 -30.76 21.70 -6.33
C THR A 109 -30.64 22.75 -7.42
N GLN A 110 -31.63 23.65 -7.54
CA GLN A 110 -31.62 24.74 -8.52
C GLN A 110 -30.51 25.76 -8.24
N GLN A 111 -30.27 26.10 -6.97
CA GLN A 111 -29.19 27.00 -6.58
C GLN A 111 -27.83 26.40 -6.94
N LEU A 112 -27.61 25.12 -6.65
CA LEU A 112 -26.39 24.40 -7.02
C LEU A 112 -26.20 24.35 -8.54
N SER A 113 -27.25 24.02 -9.30
CA SER A 113 -27.19 24.05 -10.77
C SER A 113 -26.79 25.43 -11.27
N GLY A 114 -27.40 26.50 -10.73
CA GLY A 114 -27.08 27.87 -11.10
C GLY A 114 -25.63 28.23 -10.79
N ILE A 115 -25.06 27.81 -9.66
CA ILE A 115 -23.66 28.05 -9.33
C ILE A 115 -22.73 27.34 -10.33
N ILE A 116 -23.01 26.07 -10.62
CA ILE A 116 -22.22 25.27 -11.56
C ILE A 116 -22.28 25.86 -12.96
N GLU A 117 -23.47 26.18 -13.46
CA GLU A 117 -23.68 26.73 -14.81
C GLU A 117 -23.07 28.13 -14.99
N ASN A 118 -22.99 28.91 -13.91
CA ASN A 118 -22.39 30.25 -13.94
C ASN A 118 -20.88 30.25 -13.62
N THR A 119 -20.28 29.10 -13.36
CA THR A 119 -18.84 28.96 -13.10
C THR A 119 -18.11 28.61 -14.40
N PRO A 120 -17.34 29.54 -15.01
CA PRO A 120 -16.71 29.32 -16.31
C PRO A 120 -15.81 28.08 -16.35
N GLU A 121 -15.16 27.73 -15.25
CA GLU A 121 -14.28 26.56 -15.13
C GLU A 121 -15.03 25.22 -15.17
N LEU A 122 -16.36 25.22 -14.97
CA LEU A 122 -17.23 24.04 -14.97
C LEU A 122 -18.11 23.93 -16.23
N THR A 123 -18.01 24.90 -17.14
CA THR A 123 -18.67 24.93 -18.45
C THR A 123 -17.66 24.63 -19.56
N ASP A 124 -18.10 23.94 -20.61
CA ASP A 124 -17.26 23.52 -21.75
C ASP A 124 -15.97 22.80 -21.29
N ILE A 125 -16.16 21.81 -20.41
CA ILE A 125 -15.06 21.10 -19.78
C ILE A 125 -14.62 19.91 -20.64
N HIS A 126 -13.32 19.65 -20.59
CA HIS A 126 -12.71 18.46 -21.16
C HIS A 126 -12.20 17.60 -20.01
N VAL A 127 -12.79 16.42 -19.83
CA VAL A 127 -12.44 15.52 -18.71
C VAL A 127 -11.87 14.21 -19.23
N ARG A 128 -10.74 13.80 -18.67
CA ARG A 128 -10.09 12.51 -18.93
C ARG A 128 -10.41 11.51 -17.82
N GLY A 129 -10.69 10.27 -18.21
CA GLY A 129 -10.88 9.18 -17.28
C GLY A 129 -11.06 7.83 -17.96
N LYS A 130 -11.00 6.77 -17.17
CA LYS A 130 -11.28 5.40 -17.61
C LYS A 130 -12.75 5.08 -17.40
N ILE A 131 -13.40 4.49 -18.40
CA ILE A 131 -14.79 4.02 -18.26
C ILE A 131 -14.82 2.80 -17.32
N SER A 132 -15.51 2.89 -16.17
CA SER A 132 -15.61 1.76 -15.23
C SER A 132 -16.89 0.95 -15.40
N GLU A 133 -18.04 1.59 -15.68
CA GLU A 133 -19.36 0.94 -15.71
C GLU A 133 -20.28 1.55 -16.78
N LEU A 134 -20.12 1.11 -18.03
CA LEU A 134 -20.92 1.52 -19.18
C LEU A 134 -22.24 0.73 -19.26
N THR A 135 -23.34 1.45 -19.12
CA THR A 135 -24.70 0.97 -19.38
C THR A 135 -25.24 1.63 -20.65
N ARG A 136 -25.50 0.84 -21.69
CA ARG A 136 -26.08 1.33 -22.94
C ARG A 136 -27.60 1.24 -22.87
N GLN A 137 -28.29 2.38 -22.91
CA GLN A 137 -29.74 2.44 -23.08
C GLN A 137 -30.09 2.99 -24.48
N PRO A 138 -31.31 2.69 -25.00
CA PRO A 138 -31.72 3.16 -26.33
C PRO A 138 -31.75 4.68 -26.51
N ALA A 139 -31.95 5.44 -25.43
CA ALA A 139 -32.05 6.91 -25.47
C ALA A 139 -30.79 7.63 -24.94
N ALA A 140 -29.97 6.94 -24.14
CA ALA A 140 -28.77 7.50 -23.54
C ALA A 140 -27.78 6.39 -23.17
N HIS A 141 -26.50 6.70 -23.22
CA HIS A 141 -25.46 5.87 -22.64
C HIS A 141 -25.02 6.49 -21.32
N LEU A 142 -25.05 5.69 -20.26
CA LEU A 142 -24.71 6.08 -18.90
C LEU A 142 -23.39 5.41 -18.55
N TRP A 143 -22.42 6.16 -18.02
CA TRP A 143 -21.21 5.54 -17.48
C TRP A 143 -20.59 6.35 -16.35
N PHE A 144 -19.68 5.71 -15.64
CA PHE A 144 -18.78 6.39 -14.72
C PHE A 144 -17.41 6.54 -15.37
N LEU A 145 -16.87 7.76 -15.31
CA LEU A 145 -15.44 7.97 -15.50
C LEU A 145 -14.77 7.88 -14.15
N LYS A 146 -13.75 7.03 -14.09
CA LYS A 146 -12.97 6.77 -12.91
C LYS A 146 -11.49 7.01 -13.21
N GLU A 147 -10.80 7.57 -12.24
CA GLU A 147 -9.34 7.63 -12.18
C GLU A 147 -8.84 6.65 -11.09
N THR A 148 -7.55 6.39 -11.03
CA THR A 148 -6.94 5.59 -9.95
C THR A 148 -7.44 6.07 -8.57
N GLY A 149 -7.92 5.14 -7.73
CA GLY A 149 -8.48 5.44 -6.41
C GLY A 149 -10.01 5.32 -6.34
N LEU A 150 -10.64 6.16 -5.51
CA LEU A 150 -12.07 6.09 -5.17
C LEU A 150 -12.94 7.12 -5.89
N GLN A 151 -12.35 8.10 -6.57
CA GLN A 151 -13.11 9.21 -7.18
C GLN A 151 -13.69 8.81 -8.53
N GLN A 152 -14.96 9.17 -8.74
CA GLN A 152 -15.66 8.91 -10.00
C GLN A 152 -16.64 10.04 -10.32
N ILE A 153 -16.87 10.25 -11.62
CA ILE A 153 -17.87 11.20 -12.12
C ILE A 153 -18.87 10.50 -13.03
N HIS A 154 -20.15 10.65 -12.72
CA HIS A 154 -21.25 10.14 -13.54
C HIS A 154 -21.30 10.91 -14.87
N CYS A 155 -21.57 10.20 -15.96
CA CYS A 155 -21.54 10.71 -17.31
C CYS A 155 -22.78 10.24 -18.07
N VAL A 156 -23.38 11.16 -18.82
CA VAL A 156 -24.53 10.89 -19.66
C VAL A 156 -24.25 11.38 -21.07
N PHE A 157 -24.45 10.50 -22.04
CA PHE A 157 -24.33 10.83 -23.45
C PHE A 157 -25.62 10.48 -24.19
N PHE A 158 -26.25 11.49 -24.77
CA PHE A 158 -27.50 11.35 -25.51
C PHE A 158 -27.19 11.13 -27.01
N GLY A 159 -27.35 9.90 -27.49
CA GLY A 159 -27.11 9.55 -28.89
C GLY A 159 -27.35 8.06 -29.15
N VAL A 160 -27.94 7.74 -30.31
CA VAL A 160 -28.37 6.38 -30.69
C VAL A 160 -27.32 5.55 -31.43
N ASP A 161 -26.26 6.17 -31.96
CA ASP A 161 -25.23 5.47 -32.73
C ASP A 161 -23.84 6.11 -32.54
N GLY A 162 -22.79 5.28 -32.45
CA GLY A 162 -21.42 5.73 -32.73
C GLY A 162 -20.41 5.76 -31.59
N MET A 163 -20.76 5.45 -30.33
CA MET A 163 -19.74 5.36 -29.27
C MET A 163 -18.97 4.03 -29.35
N ALA A 164 -17.76 4.11 -29.92
CA ALA A 164 -16.80 2.99 -30.03
C ALA A 164 -16.04 2.66 -28.73
N ALA A 165 -16.28 3.43 -27.65
CA ALA A 165 -15.68 3.21 -26.34
C ALA A 165 -16.46 2.16 -25.52
N GLY A 166 -15.75 1.38 -24.72
CA GLY A 166 -16.28 0.34 -23.83
C GLY A 166 -15.70 0.43 -22.42
N ASN A 167 -16.14 -0.48 -21.55
CA ASN A 167 -15.55 -0.61 -20.21
C ASN A 167 -14.04 -0.82 -20.31
N GLY A 168 -13.31 -0.07 -19.51
CA GLY A 168 -11.85 -0.10 -19.46
C GLY A 168 -11.15 0.82 -20.46
N ASP A 169 -11.87 1.38 -21.44
CA ASP A 169 -11.26 2.34 -22.37
C ASP A 169 -10.99 3.68 -21.66
N GLN A 170 -9.84 4.28 -21.97
CA GLN A 170 -9.51 5.64 -21.58
C GLN A 170 -10.14 6.62 -22.58
N VAL A 171 -10.86 7.61 -22.07
CA VAL A 171 -11.57 8.59 -22.88
C VAL A 171 -11.36 10.00 -22.36
N ARG A 172 -11.47 10.95 -23.29
CA ARG A 172 -11.71 12.35 -23.01
C ARG A 172 -13.14 12.63 -23.41
N VAL A 173 -13.89 13.20 -22.49
CA VAL A 173 -15.25 13.65 -22.73
C VAL A 173 -15.27 15.17 -22.71
N ASP A 174 -15.97 15.73 -23.68
CA ASP A 174 -16.18 17.16 -23.82
C ASP A 174 -17.66 17.42 -23.47
N GLY A 175 -17.94 18.33 -22.54
CA GLY A 175 -19.31 18.52 -22.05
C GLY A 175 -19.46 19.57 -20.95
N ASN A 176 -20.57 19.52 -20.23
CA ASN A 176 -20.86 20.45 -19.13
C ASN A 176 -21.23 19.68 -17.86
N ILE A 177 -20.81 20.16 -16.70
CA ILE A 177 -21.31 19.62 -15.43
C ILE A 177 -22.76 20.07 -15.24
N GLN A 178 -23.62 19.13 -14.88
CA GLN A 178 -25.02 19.35 -14.57
C GLN A 178 -25.42 18.56 -13.33
N ILE A 179 -26.54 18.93 -12.72
CA ILE A 179 -27.10 18.20 -11.59
C ILE A 179 -28.29 17.37 -12.03
N TRP A 180 -28.25 16.08 -11.67
CA TRP A 180 -29.39 15.18 -11.69
C TRP A 180 -30.00 15.08 -10.29
N GLY A 181 -30.90 16.02 -9.97
CA GLY A 181 -31.44 16.19 -8.63
C GLY A 181 -32.27 15.01 -8.13
N ALA A 182 -32.93 14.27 -9.03
CA ALA A 182 -33.65 13.04 -8.68
C ALA A 182 -32.73 11.96 -8.07
N GLN A 183 -31.41 12.03 -8.33
CA GLN A 183 -30.41 11.12 -7.75
C GLN A 183 -29.40 11.79 -6.82
N SER A 184 -29.52 13.09 -6.54
CA SER A 184 -28.50 13.86 -5.81
C SER A 184 -27.11 13.83 -6.45
N ARG A 185 -27.04 13.66 -7.77
CA ARG A 185 -25.77 13.47 -8.48
C ARG A 185 -25.39 14.70 -9.29
N TYR A 186 -24.11 15.01 -9.33
CA TYR A 186 -23.55 15.79 -10.41
C TYR A 186 -23.06 14.84 -11.51
N GLN A 187 -23.19 15.28 -12.75
CA GLN A 187 -22.84 14.47 -13.91
C GLN A 187 -22.32 15.35 -15.04
N ILE A 188 -21.53 14.77 -15.93
CA ILE A 188 -21.18 15.41 -17.20
C ILE A 188 -22.26 15.07 -18.21
N ASN A 189 -22.92 16.09 -18.74
CA ASN A 189 -23.71 15.96 -19.96
C ASN A 189 -22.77 16.13 -21.15
N ILE A 190 -22.54 15.03 -21.85
CA ILE A 190 -21.46 14.90 -22.80
C ILE A 190 -21.95 15.32 -24.19
N ALA A 191 -21.21 16.23 -24.80
CA ALA A 191 -21.37 16.61 -26.19
C ALA A 191 -20.55 15.72 -27.11
N GLU A 192 -19.33 15.36 -26.70
CA GLU A 192 -18.43 14.54 -27.50
C GLU A 192 -17.60 13.58 -26.64
N VAL A 193 -17.43 12.34 -27.11
CA VAL A 193 -16.52 11.37 -26.52
C VAL A 193 -15.40 11.08 -27.51
N ARG A 194 -14.16 11.22 -27.06
CA ARG A 194 -12.97 10.81 -27.80
C ARG A 194 -12.25 9.76 -26.99
N LEU A 195 -11.79 8.69 -27.64
CA LEU A 195 -10.80 7.82 -27.02
C LEU A 195 -9.53 8.65 -26.78
N ASP A 196 -9.11 8.72 -25.52
CA ASP A 196 -7.97 9.53 -25.09
C ASP A 196 -6.86 8.57 -24.68
N GLY A 197 -5.72 8.69 -25.34
CA GLY A 197 -4.93 7.50 -25.60
C GLY A 197 -5.65 6.64 -26.64
N CYS A 198 -4.98 5.64 -27.16
CA CYS A 198 -5.50 4.98 -28.35
C CYS A 198 -5.47 3.50 -28.23
N LYS A 199 -6.15 2.90 -29.18
CA LYS A 199 -5.90 1.52 -29.56
C LYS A 199 -4.56 1.36 -30.33
N CYS A 200 -3.86 2.47 -30.67
CA CYS A 200 -2.38 2.65 -30.79
C CYS A 200 -1.83 4.13 -30.60
N CYS A 201 -2.29 5.23 -31.25
CA CYS A 201 -2.28 6.64 -30.67
C CYS A 201 -3.30 7.64 -31.33
N GLY A 202 -4.31 8.15 -30.62
CA GLY A 202 -5.50 8.90 -31.09
C GLY A 202 -5.25 10.41 -31.10
N CYS A 203 -4.14 10.82 -31.72
CA CYS A 203 -3.61 12.19 -31.62
C CYS A 203 -4.02 13.14 -32.75
N GLY A 204 -4.97 12.75 -33.62
CA GLY A 204 -5.50 13.64 -34.67
C GLY A 204 -4.52 14.02 -35.81
N SER A 205 -3.28 13.53 -35.80
CA SER A 205 -2.26 13.83 -36.83
C SER A 205 -1.90 12.65 -37.74
N CYS A 206 -2.28 11.42 -37.38
CA CYS A 206 -2.05 10.23 -38.19
C CYS A 206 -3.09 10.13 -39.32
N LYS A 207 -2.80 10.71 -40.49
CA LYS A 207 -3.61 10.49 -41.69
C LYS A 207 -3.47 9.03 -42.15
N LYS A 208 -4.62 8.35 -42.26
CA LYS A 208 -4.85 7.01 -42.86
C LYS A 208 -3.67 6.47 -43.68
N ILE A 209 -3.07 5.33 -43.29
CA ILE A 209 -2.46 4.37 -44.24
C ILE A 209 -2.66 2.93 -43.72
N PRO A 210 -2.92 1.92 -44.58
CA PRO A 210 -3.22 0.54 -44.20
C PRO A 210 -1.98 -0.26 -43.76
N ALA A 211 -2.24 -1.37 -43.06
CA ALA A 211 -1.33 -2.46 -42.67
C ALA A 211 0.14 -2.38 -43.17
N ALA A 212 1.06 -2.02 -42.25
CA ALA A 212 2.51 -2.26 -42.14
C ALA A 212 3.43 -2.15 -43.39
N PRO A 213 4.77 -1.95 -43.24
CA PRO A 213 5.56 -1.33 -42.17
C PRO A 213 6.31 -0.07 -42.71
N GLN A 214 7.18 0.51 -41.86
CA GLN A 214 8.12 1.61 -42.13
C GLN A 214 7.62 3.01 -41.71
N CYS A 215 7.53 3.23 -40.40
CA CYS A 215 7.68 4.55 -39.81
C CYS A 215 9.14 4.68 -39.33
N SER A 216 9.96 5.39 -40.08
CA SER A 216 11.34 5.73 -39.74
C SER A 216 11.39 7.03 -38.94
N ALA A 217 11.03 6.94 -37.67
CA ALA A 217 11.56 7.80 -36.62
C ALA A 217 11.87 6.84 -35.47
N LEU A 218 13.16 6.64 -35.22
CA LEU A 218 13.69 5.50 -34.47
C LEU A 218 12.92 5.27 -33.16
N PRO A 219 12.25 4.12 -33.02
CA PRO A 219 11.75 3.67 -31.73
C PRO A 219 12.95 3.26 -30.88
N ASP A 220 12.90 3.56 -29.58
CA ASP A 220 13.66 2.74 -28.64
C ASP A 220 13.13 1.30 -28.83
N PRO A 221 13.95 0.30 -29.20
CA PRO A 221 13.48 -0.92 -29.86
C PRO A 221 12.61 -1.85 -29.01
N GLU A 222 12.31 -1.48 -27.77
CA GLU A 222 11.80 -2.40 -26.76
C GLU A 222 10.31 -2.20 -26.42
N TYR A 223 9.66 -1.10 -26.86
CA TYR A 223 8.25 -0.85 -26.48
C TYR A 223 7.38 -0.21 -27.58
N GLU A 224 6.18 -0.79 -27.78
CA GLU A 224 5.15 -0.36 -28.75
C GLU A 224 4.36 0.92 -28.32
N LEU A 225 4.74 1.59 -27.23
CA LEU A 225 4.05 2.78 -26.70
C LEU A 225 4.90 4.05 -26.82
N CYS A 226 4.29 5.20 -27.11
CA CYS A 226 5.01 6.49 -27.09
C CYS A 226 5.30 6.95 -25.65
N SER A 227 6.32 7.80 -25.45
CA SER A 227 6.82 8.23 -24.13
C SER A 227 5.77 8.85 -23.19
N VAL A 228 4.67 9.39 -23.72
CA VAL A 228 3.57 9.96 -22.92
C VAL A 228 2.53 8.92 -22.53
N CYS A 229 2.21 7.96 -23.41
CA CYS A 229 1.31 6.84 -23.09
C CYS A 229 2.00 5.79 -22.21
N TYR A 230 3.31 5.64 -22.37
CA TYR A 230 4.16 4.81 -21.53
C TYR A 230 4.02 5.19 -20.06
N VAL A 231 4.06 6.49 -19.77
CA VAL A 231 4.11 7.04 -18.41
C VAL A 231 2.75 7.07 -17.69
N ASN A 232 1.65 7.02 -18.44
CA ASN A 232 0.28 7.15 -17.91
C ASN A 232 -0.50 5.83 -17.94
N SER A 233 0.17 4.68 -18.15
CA SER A 233 -0.52 3.40 -18.20
C SER A 233 -0.95 2.96 -16.78
N PRO A 234 -2.12 2.30 -16.61
CA PRO A 234 -2.59 1.84 -15.30
C PRO A 234 -1.66 0.81 -14.63
N ASP A 235 -0.77 0.20 -15.42
CA ASP A 235 0.27 -0.73 -15.00
C ASP A 235 1.65 -0.07 -14.94
N TYR A 236 1.76 1.26 -15.06
CA TYR A 236 3.06 1.92 -15.16
C TYR A 236 3.92 1.70 -13.92
N GLU A 237 3.34 1.83 -12.72
CA GLU A 237 4.06 1.51 -11.47
C GLU A 237 4.53 0.06 -11.45
N GLY A 238 3.66 -0.88 -11.87
CA GLY A 238 4.03 -2.30 -12.04
C GLY A 238 5.13 -2.53 -13.08
N ARG A 239 5.22 -1.72 -14.15
CA ARG A 239 6.33 -1.78 -15.12
C ARG A 239 7.62 -1.18 -14.56
N VAL A 240 7.51 -0.16 -13.71
CA VAL A 240 8.65 0.39 -12.98
C VAL A 240 9.17 -0.67 -12.00
N GLU A 241 8.28 -1.36 -11.28
CA GLU A 241 8.61 -2.51 -10.43
C GLU A 241 9.30 -3.62 -11.23
N GLU A 242 8.72 -4.04 -12.36
CA GLU A 242 9.31 -5.08 -13.23
C GLU A 242 10.70 -4.66 -13.75
N ALA A 243 10.89 -3.39 -14.09
CA ALA A 243 12.18 -2.86 -14.51
C ALA A 243 13.20 -2.86 -13.37
N VAL A 244 12.79 -2.52 -12.15
CA VAL A 244 13.63 -2.58 -10.94
C VAL A 244 13.98 -4.03 -10.59
N GLU A 245 13.02 -4.95 -10.63
CA GLU A 245 13.23 -6.38 -10.42
C GLU A 245 14.22 -6.96 -11.44
N THR A 246 14.04 -6.61 -12.72
CA THR A 246 14.95 -6.98 -13.80
C THR A 246 16.34 -6.39 -13.58
N TYR A 247 16.43 -5.12 -13.16
CA TYR A 247 17.69 -4.46 -12.85
C TYR A 247 18.43 -5.15 -11.69
N PHE A 248 17.74 -5.43 -10.58
CA PHE A 248 18.31 -6.15 -9.44
C PHE A 248 18.76 -7.56 -9.82
N SER A 249 17.96 -8.29 -10.60
CA SER A 249 18.35 -9.59 -11.16
C SER A 249 19.65 -9.51 -11.98
N ASN A 250 19.82 -8.42 -12.73
CA ASN A 250 20.98 -8.20 -13.60
C ASN A 250 22.25 -7.76 -12.84
N LEU A 251 22.16 -7.40 -11.55
CA LEU A 251 23.36 -7.16 -10.73
C LEU A 251 24.19 -8.43 -10.52
N LYS A 252 23.63 -9.62 -10.80
CA LYS A 252 24.32 -10.93 -10.76
C LYS A 252 25.09 -11.18 -9.46
N VAL A 253 24.50 -10.74 -8.34
CA VAL A 253 25.04 -10.99 -7.00
C VAL A 253 24.57 -12.34 -6.48
N LYS A 254 25.50 -13.14 -5.97
CA LYS A 254 25.23 -14.52 -5.55
C LYS A 254 24.45 -14.53 -4.24
N GLY A 255 23.45 -15.40 -4.13
CA GLY A 255 22.67 -15.59 -2.90
C GLY A 255 21.61 -14.52 -2.62
N PHE A 256 21.47 -13.53 -3.51
CA PHE A 256 20.44 -12.51 -3.42
C PHE A 256 19.49 -12.61 -4.62
N SER A 257 18.20 -12.42 -4.36
CA SER A 257 17.16 -12.35 -5.39
C SER A 257 16.24 -11.17 -5.12
N PRO A 258 15.66 -10.56 -6.16
CA PRO A 258 14.63 -9.58 -5.95
C PRO A 258 13.35 -10.24 -5.43
N GLU A 259 12.67 -9.58 -4.50
CA GLU A 259 11.33 -9.94 -4.04
C GLU A 259 10.43 -8.70 -4.07
N THR A 260 9.16 -8.89 -4.42
CA THR A 260 8.16 -7.83 -4.41
C THR A 260 7.31 -7.91 -3.14
N GLN A 261 6.87 -6.75 -2.64
CA GLN A 261 5.91 -6.65 -1.52
C GLN A 261 6.35 -7.36 -0.22
N HIS A 262 7.66 -7.43 0.04
CA HIS A 262 8.24 -8.03 1.25
C HIS A 262 7.89 -7.20 2.49
N GLU A 263 7.45 -7.81 3.60
CA GLU A 263 7.07 -7.06 4.81
C GLU A 263 8.28 -6.64 5.64
N ILE A 264 8.36 -5.34 5.96
CA ILE A 264 9.34 -4.75 6.87
C ILE A 264 8.61 -4.18 8.09
N GLN A 265 9.05 -4.59 9.28
CA GLN A 265 8.54 -4.04 10.53
C GLN A 265 9.22 -2.69 10.84
N ILE A 266 8.43 -1.63 10.96
CA ILE A 266 8.87 -0.28 11.34
C ILE A 266 8.14 0.13 12.62
N GLY A 267 8.77 -0.09 13.77
CA GLY A 267 8.15 0.14 15.08
C GLY A 267 6.97 -0.82 15.30
N SER A 268 5.75 -0.28 15.46
CA SER A 268 4.51 -1.05 15.57
C SER A 268 3.84 -1.36 14.23
N ASP A 269 4.33 -0.78 13.13
CA ASP A 269 3.70 -0.87 11.82
C ASP A 269 4.44 -1.89 10.94
N ASN A 270 3.69 -2.60 10.09
CA ASN A 270 4.26 -3.38 8.98
C ASN A 270 4.05 -2.62 7.67
N ARG A 271 5.12 -2.43 6.91
CA ARG A 271 5.08 -1.77 5.61
C ARG A 271 5.73 -2.63 4.55
N LYS A 272 5.40 -2.39 3.28
CA LYS A 272 5.85 -3.20 2.14
C LYS A 272 6.53 -2.26 1.14
N PRO A 273 7.86 -2.23 1.06
CA PRO A 273 8.53 -1.67 -0.12
C PRO A 273 8.08 -2.41 -1.39
N ASP A 274 8.20 -1.72 -2.52
CA ASP A 274 7.75 -2.25 -3.80
C ASP A 274 8.65 -3.39 -4.27
N VAL A 275 9.98 -3.20 -4.23
CA VAL A 275 10.96 -4.24 -4.56
C VAL A 275 12.13 -4.22 -3.57
N VAL A 276 12.56 -5.39 -3.10
CA VAL A 276 13.76 -5.56 -2.27
C VAL A 276 14.73 -6.52 -2.93
N LEU A 277 16.04 -6.32 -2.72
CA LEU A 277 17.07 -7.30 -3.04
C LEU A 277 17.50 -7.96 -1.72
N ILE A 278 17.14 -9.22 -1.54
CA ILE A 278 17.21 -9.92 -0.25
C ILE A 278 17.87 -11.30 -0.42
N ASP A 279 18.52 -11.80 0.64
CA ASP A 279 19.03 -13.17 0.69
C ASP A 279 18.04 -14.16 1.33
N GLU A 280 18.36 -15.46 1.29
CA GLU A 280 17.55 -16.53 1.89
C GLU A 280 17.38 -16.42 3.42
N TYR A 281 18.17 -15.56 4.08
CA TYR A 281 18.13 -15.33 5.52
C TYR A 281 17.36 -14.06 5.91
N GLY A 282 16.84 -13.33 4.93
CA GLY A 282 16.09 -12.10 5.14
C GLY A 282 16.95 -10.84 5.29
N SER A 283 18.24 -10.89 4.92
CA SER A 283 19.12 -9.71 4.96
C SER A 283 18.98 -8.89 3.69
N PHE A 284 18.87 -7.57 3.83
CA PHE A 284 18.67 -6.70 2.68
C PHE A 284 20.03 -6.26 2.10
N ALA A 285 20.17 -6.33 0.77
CA ALA A 285 21.28 -5.71 0.03
C ALA A 285 20.89 -4.34 -0.52
N ALA A 286 19.66 -4.20 -1.03
CA ALA A 286 19.10 -2.93 -1.47
C ALA A 286 17.57 -2.93 -1.36
N ILE A 287 16.96 -1.76 -1.27
CA ILE A 287 15.50 -1.57 -1.26
C ILE A 287 15.14 -0.56 -2.35
N ALA A 288 14.03 -0.76 -3.03
CA ALA A 288 13.52 0.16 -4.02
C ALA A 288 12.07 0.56 -3.72
N GLU A 289 11.81 1.85 -3.87
CA GLU A 289 10.45 2.41 -3.89
C GLU A 289 10.13 2.87 -5.31
N CYS A 290 9.04 2.32 -5.85
CA CYS A 290 8.54 2.55 -7.19
C CYS A 290 7.30 3.45 -7.10
N LYS A 291 7.20 4.47 -7.95
CA LYS A 291 6.03 5.35 -7.98
C LYS A 291 5.64 5.71 -9.41
N GLY A 292 4.35 5.99 -9.63
CA GLY A 292 3.89 6.62 -10.86
C GLY A 292 4.60 7.96 -11.16
N ALA A 293 4.72 8.32 -12.43
CA ALA A 293 5.35 9.59 -12.77
C ALA A 293 4.52 10.78 -12.26
N GLY A 294 5.19 11.68 -11.53
CA GLY A 294 4.54 12.82 -10.86
C GLY A 294 4.52 12.70 -9.34
N PHE A 295 4.69 11.49 -8.80
CA PHE A 295 4.84 11.25 -7.36
C PHE A 295 6.32 11.17 -7.02
N ILE A 296 6.87 12.20 -6.38
CA ILE A 296 8.31 12.27 -6.03
C ILE A 296 8.50 12.36 -4.51
N GLY A 297 7.79 13.26 -3.83
CA GLY A 297 8.01 13.56 -2.40
C GLY A 297 7.74 12.37 -1.48
N ASP A 298 6.51 11.85 -1.49
CA ASP A 298 6.09 10.80 -0.56
C ASP A 298 6.89 9.50 -0.72
N GLY A 299 7.28 9.14 -1.95
CA GLY A 299 8.06 7.93 -2.22
C GLY A 299 9.51 8.01 -1.73
N ILE A 300 10.16 9.17 -1.82
CA ILE A 300 11.53 9.34 -1.30
C ILE A 300 11.55 9.25 0.23
N ASP A 301 10.56 9.82 0.91
CA ASP A 301 10.47 9.76 2.37
C ASP A 301 10.09 8.35 2.86
N GLN A 302 9.27 7.63 2.10
CA GLN A 302 9.03 6.19 2.31
C GLN A 302 10.32 5.38 2.17
N LEU A 303 11.07 5.56 1.09
CA LEU A 303 12.37 4.90 0.88
C LEU A 303 13.33 5.14 2.05
N LYS A 304 13.49 6.39 2.49
CA LYS A 304 14.34 6.72 3.65
C LYS A 304 13.87 6.05 4.94
N SER A 305 12.57 5.87 5.12
CA SER A 305 12.01 5.16 6.27
C SER A 305 12.43 3.69 6.25
N TYR A 306 12.36 3.02 5.09
CA TYR A 306 12.86 1.64 4.94
C TYR A 306 14.35 1.52 5.19
N LEU A 307 15.16 2.43 4.62
CA LEU A 307 16.60 2.47 4.85
C LEU A 307 16.99 2.78 6.30
N SER A 308 16.10 3.38 7.08
CA SER A 308 16.31 3.62 8.51
C SER A 308 15.96 2.40 9.37
N ALA A 309 15.02 1.58 8.90
CA ALA A 309 14.47 0.44 9.63
C ALA A 309 15.18 -0.89 9.32
N THR A 310 16.02 -0.92 8.28
CA THR A 310 16.71 -2.13 7.80
C THR A 310 18.23 -2.01 7.93
N ASP A 311 18.92 -3.13 7.69
CA ASP A 311 20.37 -3.21 7.75
C ASP A 311 21.06 -2.82 6.42
N THR A 312 20.29 -2.67 5.33
CA THR A 312 20.84 -2.16 4.07
C THR A 312 21.14 -0.65 4.15
N ARG A 313 22.18 -0.25 3.41
CA ARG A 313 22.52 1.16 3.20
C ARG A 313 21.99 1.68 1.87
N PHE A 314 21.57 0.83 0.95
CA PHE A 314 21.40 1.22 -0.44
C PHE A 314 19.93 1.23 -0.84
N GLY A 315 19.49 2.36 -1.39
CA GLY A 315 18.12 2.58 -1.82
C GLY A 315 18.03 3.05 -3.26
N VAL A 316 16.94 2.68 -3.94
CA VAL A 316 16.57 3.19 -5.25
C VAL A 316 15.19 3.83 -5.17
N PHE A 317 15.07 5.05 -5.68
CA PHE A 317 13.77 5.63 -5.97
C PHE A 317 13.57 5.63 -7.49
N ALA A 318 12.55 4.91 -7.95
CA ALA A 318 12.25 4.72 -9.36
C ALA A 318 10.85 5.27 -9.67
N ASN A 319 10.78 6.22 -10.60
CA ASN A 319 9.50 6.75 -11.10
C ASN A 319 9.34 6.63 -12.63
N ARG A 320 10.25 5.88 -13.24
CA ARG A 320 10.33 5.53 -14.66
C ARG A 320 10.93 4.15 -14.80
N ALA A 321 10.68 3.45 -15.89
CA ALA A 321 11.29 2.14 -16.09
C ALA A 321 12.77 2.24 -16.51
N ASP A 322 13.18 3.34 -17.17
CA ASP A 322 14.57 3.54 -17.58
C ASP A 322 15.45 3.89 -16.36
N PRO A 323 16.44 3.03 -16.01
CA PRO A 323 17.29 3.25 -14.85
C PRO A 323 18.15 4.52 -14.90
N LYS A 324 18.32 5.13 -16.08
CA LYS A 324 19.04 6.41 -16.22
C LYS A 324 18.35 7.57 -15.50
N HIS A 325 17.06 7.42 -15.20
CA HIS A 325 16.26 8.44 -14.54
C HIS A 325 16.02 8.17 -13.06
N TRP A 326 16.53 7.07 -12.52
CA TRP A 326 16.37 6.72 -11.11
C TRP A 326 17.25 7.56 -10.22
N GLU A 327 16.85 7.67 -8.96
CA GLU A 327 17.65 8.26 -7.92
C GLU A 327 18.18 7.18 -6.99
N PHE A 328 19.51 7.16 -6.81
CA PHE A 328 20.18 6.19 -5.96
C PHE A 328 20.62 6.86 -4.67
N TYR A 329 20.47 6.16 -3.55
CA TYR A 329 20.74 6.68 -2.22
C TYR A 329 21.64 5.74 -1.42
N GLU A 330 22.53 6.32 -0.63
CA GLU A 330 23.28 5.64 0.44
C GLU A 330 22.89 6.23 1.81
N ASN A 331 22.47 5.38 2.74
CA ASN A 331 22.37 5.71 4.16
C ASN A 331 23.75 5.56 4.82
N ARG A 332 24.42 6.68 5.07
CA ARG A 332 25.72 6.75 5.77
C ARG A 332 25.61 6.64 7.29
N ARG A 333 24.56 5.95 7.76
CA ARG A 333 24.15 5.78 9.16
C ARG A 333 23.63 7.08 9.78
N ARG A 334 22.88 6.93 10.89
CA ARG A 334 22.23 8.05 11.60
C ARG A 334 21.30 8.87 10.69
N ASN A 335 20.59 8.18 9.79
CA ASN A 335 19.62 8.75 8.87
C ASN A 335 20.22 9.87 7.99
N ARG A 336 21.49 9.71 7.60
CA ARG A 336 22.17 10.59 6.65
C ARG A 336 22.11 9.95 5.27
N PHE A 337 21.23 10.49 4.43
CA PHE A 337 21.00 9.98 3.09
C PHE A 337 21.72 10.84 2.06
N ASP A 338 22.73 10.27 1.42
CA ASP A 338 23.44 10.91 0.33
C ASP A 338 22.91 10.36 -0.98
N LYS A 339 22.53 11.25 -1.91
CA LYS A 339 22.23 10.85 -3.29
C LYS A 339 23.55 10.54 -3.99
N ILE A 340 23.65 9.32 -4.53
CA ILE A 340 24.86 8.79 -5.19
C ILE A 340 24.56 8.50 -6.65
N ASN A 341 25.60 8.29 -7.45
CA ASN A 341 25.41 7.86 -8.84
C ASN A 341 25.18 6.34 -8.95
N ARG A 342 24.68 5.90 -10.10
CA ARG A 342 24.37 4.49 -10.35
C ARG A 342 25.59 3.56 -10.15
N SER A 343 26.75 3.96 -10.65
CA SER A 343 27.96 3.13 -10.55
C SER A 343 28.46 3.00 -9.10
N GLU A 344 28.35 4.07 -8.30
CA GLU A 344 28.63 4.03 -6.86
C GLU A 344 27.66 3.10 -6.13
N PHE A 345 26.37 3.12 -6.49
CA PHE A 345 25.36 2.24 -5.94
C PHE A 345 25.65 0.77 -6.27
N GLU A 346 25.86 0.46 -7.56
CA GLU A 346 26.14 -0.91 -8.02
C GLU A 346 27.40 -1.47 -7.34
N ALA A 347 28.48 -0.68 -7.30
CA ALA A 347 29.71 -1.06 -6.63
C ALA A 347 29.51 -1.27 -5.12
N GLY A 348 28.77 -0.37 -4.46
CA GLY A 348 28.50 -0.44 -3.03
C GLY A 348 27.65 -1.65 -2.63
N VAL A 349 26.63 -1.98 -3.42
CA VAL A 349 25.81 -3.19 -3.22
C VAL A 349 26.66 -4.45 -3.37
N VAL A 350 27.42 -4.56 -4.46
CA VAL A 350 28.30 -5.71 -4.71
C VAL A 350 29.37 -5.85 -3.62
N GLU A 351 30.06 -4.77 -3.27
CA GLU A 351 31.09 -4.76 -2.22
C GLU A 351 30.51 -5.12 -0.85
N GLY A 352 29.31 -4.61 -0.54
CA GLY A 352 28.59 -4.93 0.69
C GLY A 352 28.30 -6.42 0.81
N ILE A 353 27.83 -7.04 -0.28
CA ILE A 353 27.55 -8.48 -0.34
C ILE A 353 28.84 -9.29 -0.23
N THR A 354 29.86 -8.99 -1.04
CA THR A 354 31.15 -9.72 -0.98
C THR A 354 31.82 -9.60 0.39
N SER A 355 31.67 -8.45 1.06
CA SER A 355 32.16 -8.27 2.43
C SER A 355 31.42 -9.16 3.43
N ARG A 356 30.09 -9.31 3.29
CA ARG A 356 29.29 -10.24 4.11
C ARG A 356 29.68 -11.70 3.85
N GLU A 357 29.86 -12.11 2.59
CA GLU A 357 30.33 -13.46 2.25
C GLU A 357 31.67 -13.78 2.92
N ARG A 358 32.64 -12.85 2.83
CA ARG A 358 33.96 -13.00 3.46
C ARG A 358 33.88 -13.11 4.98
N LEU A 359 33.01 -12.32 5.61
CA LEU A 359 32.75 -12.44 7.06
C LEU A 359 32.09 -13.77 7.41
N GLY A 360 31.19 -14.26 6.55
CA GLY A 360 30.57 -15.58 6.68
C GLY A 360 31.61 -16.71 6.67
N ASP A 361 32.55 -16.68 5.71
CA ASP A 361 33.65 -17.65 5.62
C ASP A 361 34.56 -17.59 6.86
N GLU A 362 34.85 -16.38 7.36
CA GLU A 362 35.66 -16.18 8.56
C GLU A 362 34.95 -16.72 9.83
N ILE A 363 33.65 -16.46 9.97
CA ILE A 363 32.82 -17.00 11.05
C ILE A 363 32.76 -18.53 10.98
N ALA A 364 32.61 -19.11 9.78
CA ALA A 364 32.60 -20.57 9.61
C ALA A 364 33.94 -21.19 10.01
N ASN A 365 35.06 -20.57 9.62
CA ASN A 365 36.40 -21.01 10.02
C ASN A 365 36.61 -20.91 11.54
N LEU A 366 36.18 -19.82 12.16
CA LEU A 366 36.24 -19.67 13.63
C LEU A 366 35.38 -20.71 14.35
N THR A 367 34.18 -20.99 13.85
CA THR A 367 33.30 -22.03 14.38
C THR A 367 33.98 -23.40 14.36
N HIS A 368 34.60 -23.78 13.23
CA HIS A 368 35.35 -25.03 13.12
C HIS A 368 36.55 -25.10 14.09
N GLN A 369 37.24 -23.97 14.31
CA GLN A 369 38.33 -23.89 15.30
C GLN A 369 37.82 -24.09 16.74
N ILE A 370 36.66 -23.51 17.07
CA ILE A 370 36.02 -23.69 18.39
C ILE A 370 35.66 -25.16 18.59
N GLU A 371 35.02 -25.81 17.62
CA GLU A 371 34.68 -27.24 17.69
C GLU A 371 35.93 -28.12 17.87
N ALA A 372 37.03 -27.81 17.16
CA ALA A 372 38.29 -28.52 17.33
C ALA A 372 38.87 -28.35 18.75
N LEU A 373 38.78 -27.15 19.33
CA LEU A 373 39.21 -26.88 20.71
C LEU A 373 38.32 -27.60 21.74
N GLU A 374 37.01 -27.65 21.52
CA GLU A 374 36.08 -28.38 22.39
C GLU A 374 36.33 -29.89 22.37
N ASN A 375 36.58 -30.45 21.18
CA ASN A 375 36.97 -31.86 21.03
C ASN A 375 38.31 -32.14 21.72
N HIS A 376 39.30 -31.26 21.57
CA HIS A 376 40.59 -31.40 22.25
C HIS A 376 40.44 -31.34 23.78
N LYS A 377 39.65 -30.38 24.29
CA LYS A 377 39.32 -30.26 25.72
C LYS A 377 38.66 -31.53 26.25
N THR A 378 37.73 -32.11 25.49
CA THR A 378 37.05 -33.36 25.85
C THR A 378 38.03 -34.52 25.95
N GLY A 379 38.94 -34.66 24.98
CA GLY A 379 39.99 -35.68 25.03
C GLY A 379 40.94 -35.53 26.22
N LEU A 380 41.30 -34.30 26.60
CA LEU A 380 42.10 -34.04 27.80
C LEU A 380 41.37 -34.46 29.09
N TYR A 381 40.05 -34.20 29.18
CA TYR A 381 39.26 -34.67 30.32
C TYR A 381 39.26 -36.19 30.40
N GLU A 382 39.02 -36.90 29.30
CA GLU A 382 39.08 -38.36 29.27
C GLU A 382 40.45 -38.90 29.69
N GLU A 383 41.54 -38.27 29.25
CA GLU A 383 42.90 -38.68 29.66
C GLU A 383 43.12 -38.49 31.17
N ILE A 384 42.66 -37.37 31.72
CA ILE A 384 42.73 -37.08 33.17
C ILE A 384 41.89 -38.08 33.95
N TYR A 385 40.64 -38.34 33.54
CA TYR A 385 39.76 -39.32 34.18
C TYR A 385 40.38 -40.72 34.17
N ASN A 386 40.88 -41.17 33.01
CA ASN A 386 41.56 -42.46 32.90
C ASN A 386 42.82 -42.56 33.79
N LYS A 387 43.59 -41.47 33.92
CA LYS A 387 44.74 -41.41 34.84
C LYS A 387 44.29 -41.47 36.31
N LEU A 388 43.23 -40.76 36.68
CA LEU A 388 42.66 -40.77 38.02
C LEU A 388 42.11 -42.15 38.38
N ASP A 389 41.36 -42.79 37.49
CA ASP A 389 40.82 -44.14 37.69
C ASP A 389 41.95 -45.15 37.89
N LYS A 390 42.99 -45.12 37.03
CA LYS A 390 44.18 -45.98 37.23
C LYS A 390 44.87 -45.72 38.57
N LEU A 391 44.98 -44.46 39.00
CA LEU A 391 45.55 -44.14 40.32
C LEU A 391 44.67 -44.65 41.46
N PHE A 392 43.36 -44.56 41.32
CA PHE A 392 42.38 -45.03 42.29
C PHE A 392 42.42 -46.55 42.40
N GLU A 393 42.36 -47.27 41.27
CA GLU A 393 42.51 -48.73 41.20
C GLU A 393 43.82 -49.19 41.83
N ASN A 394 44.94 -48.57 41.49
CA ASN A 394 46.24 -48.89 42.07
C ASN A 394 46.28 -48.67 43.59
N LYS A 395 45.65 -47.60 44.11
CA LYS A 395 45.53 -47.37 45.55
C LYS A 395 44.62 -48.41 46.22
N MET A 396 43.49 -48.74 45.61
CA MET A 396 42.56 -49.75 46.11
C MET A 396 43.21 -51.13 46.20
N GLN A 397 43.91 -51.57 45.15
CA GLN A 397 44.67 -52.83 45.16
C GLN A 397 45.74 -52.88 46.27
N ARG A 398 46.43 -51.76 46.54
CA ARG A 398 47.38 -51.68 47.65
C ARG A 398 46.71 -51.79 49.02
N LEU A 399 45.45 -51.38 49.15
CA LEU A 399 44.67 -51.46 50.38
C LEU A 399 43.97 -52.82 50.55
N GLU A 400 43.68 -53.55 49.47
CA GLU A 400 42.98 -54.85 49.52
C GLU A 400 43.67 -55.85 50.44
N LYS A 401 44.99 -55.99 50.35
CA LYS A 401 45.74 -56.92 51.19
C LYS A 401 45.71 -56.52 52.68
N PRO A 402 46.08 -55.28 53.07
CA PRO A 402 45.89 -54.80 54.45
C PRO A 402 44.45 -54.97 54.97
N LEU A 403 43.44 -54.70 54.15
CA LEU A 403 42.03 -54.87 54.55
C LEU A 403 41.68 -56.35 54.75
N SER A 404 42.16 -57.22 53.87
CA SER A 404 41.99 -58.66 53.97
C SER A 404 42.67 -59.20 55.23
N ASP A 405 43.92 -58.81 55.46
CA ASP A 405 44.69 -59.21 56.64
C ASP A 405 44.00 -58.75 57.94
N LEU A 406 43.55 -57.49 57.98
CA LEU A 406 42.77 -56.95 59.11
C LEU A 406 41.46 -57.73 59.30
N LYS A 407 40.73 -58.03 58.23
CA LYS A 407 39.49 -58.81 58.27
C LYS A 407 39.74 -60.23 58.81
N THR A 408 40.80 -60.89 58.35
CA THR A 408 41.21 -62.21 58.86
C THR A 408 41.56 -62.13 60.34
N GLU A 409 42.28 -61.10 60.78
CA GLU A 409 42.65 -60.92 62.18
C GLU A 409 41.43 -60.64 63.06
N LEU A 410 40.53 -59.75 62.64
CA LEU A 410 39.25 -59.49 63.32
C LEU A 410 38.36 -60.75 63.40
N GLN A 411 38.41 -61.63 62.40
CA GLN A 411 37.73 -62.92 62.43
C GLN A 411 38.35 -63.88 63.44
N LYS A 412 39.68 -63.98 63.52
CA LYS A 412 40.38 -64.80 64.53
C LYS A 412 40.02 -64.38 65.95
N HIS A 413 39.91 -63.07 66.20
CA HIS A 413 39.54 -62.53 67.53
C HIS A 413 38.03 -62.52 67.79
N GLY A 414 37.21 -63.09 66.90
CA GLY A 414 35.75 -63.18 67.07
C GLY A 414 34.99 -61.84 66.96
N ILE A 415 35.69 -60.75 66.66
CA ILE A 415 35.14 -59.38 66.62
C ILE A 415 34.12 -59.23 65.49
N VAL A 416 34.31 -59.93 64.35
CA VAL A 416 33.34 -59.91 63.24
C VAL A 416 32.00 -60.52 63.64
N ASN A 417 32.01 -61.59 64.43
CA ASN A 417 30.78 -62.19 64.96
C ASN A 417 30.17 -61.34 66.08
N TRP A 418 31.01 -60.67 66.88
CA TRP A 418 30.56 -59.70 67.87
C TRP A 418 29.80 -58.52 67.22
N PHE A 419 30.37 -57.91 66.17
CA PHE A 419 29.73 -56.81 65.43
C PHE A 419 28.44 -57.24 64.72
N LYS A 420 28.42 -58.41 64.06
CA LYS A 420 27.19 -58.95 63.46
C LYS A 420 26.09 -59.20 64.48
N ASN A 421 26.46 -59.72 65.66
CA ASN A 421 25.52 -59.94 66.75
C ASN A 421 25.03 -58.62 67.37
N LEU A 422 25.89 -57.61 67.49
CA LEU A 422 25.55 -56.27 67.99
C LEU A 422 24.48 -55.62 67.10
N PHE A 423 24.70 -55.59 65.77
CA PHE A 423 23.75 -55.00 64.83
C PHE A 423 22.51 -55.86 64.57
N SER A 424 22.57 -57.19 64.76
CA SER A 424 21.37 -58.04 64.71
C SER A 424 20.47 -57.91 65.94
N LYS A 425 21.00 -57.40 67.06
CA LYS A 425 20.24 -57.14 68.30
C LYS A 425 19.61 -55.76 68.34
N GLU A 426 20.11 -54.80 67.57
CA GLU A 426 19.48 -53.48 67.41
C GLU A 426 18.38 -53.44 66.33
N TYR A 427 18.21 -54.52 65.55
CA TYR A 427 17.16 -54.66 64.52
C TYR A 427 16.14 -55.77 64.82
N LYS A 428 15.93 -56.09 66.10
CA LYS A 428 14.78 -56.82 66.64
C LYS A 428 14.22 -56.05 67.81
#